data_AF-A0A7J3UC27-F1
#
_entry.id   AF-A0A7J3UC27-F1
#
_cell.length_a   1.000
_cell.length_b   1.000
_cell.length_c   1.000
_cell.angle_alpha   90.00
_cell.angle_beta   90.00
_cell.angle_gamma   90.00
#
_symmetry.space_group_name_H-M   'P 1'
#
loop_
_entity.id
_entity.type
_entity.pdbx_description
1 polymer ?
#
loop_
_entity_poly.entity_id
_entity_poly.type
_entity_poly.pdbx_seq_one_letter_code
_entity_poly.pdbx_strand_id
1 'polypeptide(L)'
;MNGKENAQVGVIVAILMVSLLVAVLVIVQVYYVPNWMKDKESNHMDAVANQFSNLKFSIDLQATSSMYAPITSSITLGSKELPYFVSSRAFGSLNILPTTSSNFSVYVSSQYGRTKNLYQSTITPPGSVDYVDSISAFYLIINTLSDGDTFNVTLNGNENIEVSVLRHNETTFRINLKTINGTQILFNQTIASSIPQEEFRVNLLNSDYRFSTDVLPYATTPFNLSVNASNTHGNFSIKCYKYDGSTISLSYPIGTIQYQSDNSYFVDQTYTYEGGAVVLKQHDGEAIISPPSFSAVNYTTKHIFNLSVVDIVGIEGK
;
A
#
# COMPACT_ATOMS: atom_id res chain seq x y z
N MET A 1 -85.91 -22.16 -34.39
CA MET A 1 -85.06 -22.59 -33.26
C MET A 1 -83.54 -22.60 -33.59
N ASN A 2 -83.05 -21.99 -34.68
CA ASN A 2 -81.62 -22.09 -35.08
C ASN A 2 -80.69 -20.93 -34.67
N GLY A 3 -81.16 -19.93 -33.91
CA GLY A 3 -80.33 -18.78 -33.52
C GLY A 3 -79.44 -19.01 -32.29
N LYS A 4 -79.81 -19.95 -31.40
CA LYS A 4 -79.10 -20.19 -30.13
C LYS A 4 -77.90 -21.12 -30.26
N GLU A 5 -77.94 -22.09 -31.17
CA GLU A 5 -76.88 -23.09 -31.34
C GLU A 5 -75.63 -22.49 -32.01
N ASN A 6 -75.81 -21.63 -33.02
CA ASN A 6 -74.70 -20.92 -33.68
C ASN A 6 -74.01 -19.92 -32.74
N ALA A 7 -74.76 -19.28 -31.85
CA ALA A 7 -74.20 -18.41 -30.81
C ALA A 7 -73.39 -19.20 -29.78
N GLN A 8 -73.85 -20.39 -29.39
CA GLN A 8 -73.13 -21.28 -28.46
C GLN A 8 -71.82 -21.80 -29.06
N VAL A 9 -71.80 -22.22 -30.33
CA VAL A 9 -70.59 -22.69 -31.01
C VAL A 9 -69.55 -21.57 -31.12
N GLY A 10 -69.98 -20.35 -31.48
CA GLY A 10 -69.09 -19.18 -31.54
C GLY A 10 -68.43 -18.85 -30.20
N VAL A 11 -69.18 -18.96 -29.10
CA VAL A 11 -68.66 -18.73 -27.74
C VAL A 11 -67.64 -19.81 -27.35
N ILE A 12 -67.92 -21.09 -27.63
CA ILE A 12 -67.00 -22.19 -27.32
C ILE A 12 -65.68 -22.05 -28.08
N VAL A 13 -65.73 -21.71 -29.37
CA VAL A 13 -64.54 -21.50 -30.20
C VAL A 13 -63.72 -20.30 -29.69
N ALA A 14 -64.38 -19.21 -29.29
CA ALA A 14 -63.71 -18.05 -28.73
C ALA A 14 -63.00 -18.38 -27.41
N ILE A 15 -63.65 -19.12 -26.51
CA ILE A 15 -63.05 -19.57 -25.24
C ILE A 15 -61.82 -20.44 -25.51
N LEU A 16 -61.92 -21.41 -26.43
CA LEU A 16 -60.81 -22.28 -26.80
C LEU A 16 -59.62 -21.50 -27.37
N MET A 17 -59.87 -20.53 -28.23
CA MET A 17 -58.83 -19.66 -28.79
C MET A 17 -58.14 -18.82 -27.73
N VAL A 18 -58.91 -18.21 -26.82
CA VAL A 18 -58.35 -17.43 -25.72
C VAL A 18 -57.56 -18.32 -24.76
N SER A 19 -58.07 -19.50 -24.41
CA SER A 19 -57.37 -20.46 -23.56
C SER A 19 -56.07 -20.95 -24.18
N LEU A 20 -56.06 -21.23 -25.48
CA LEU A 20 -54.85 -21.61 -26.21
C LEU A 20 -53.82 -20.47 -26.22
N LEU A 21 -54.26 -19.25 -26.51
CA LEU A 21 -53.39 -18.06 -26.48
C LEU A 21 -52.75 -17.88 -25.11
N VAL A 22 -53.56 -17.97 -24.04
CA VAL A 22 -53.08 -17.86 -22.66
C VAL A 22 -52.09 -18.98 -22.35
N ALA A 23 -52.35 -20.22 -22.75
CA ALA A 23 -51.42 -21.33 -22.54
C ALA A 23 -50.07 -21.09 -23.22
N VAL A 24 -50.07 -20.59 -24.46
CA VAL A 24 -48.83 -20.24 -25.19
C VAL A 24 -48.07 -19.12 -24.46
N LEU A 25 -48.77 -18.08 -24.02
CA LEU A 25 -48.15 -16.97 -23.27
C LEU A 25 -47.53 -17.45 -21.95
N VAL A 26 -48.20 -18.35 -21.22
CA VAL A 26 -47.67 -18.93 -19.99
C VAL A 26 -46.40 -19.74 -20.26
N ILE A 27 -46.37 -20.56 -21.32
CA ILE A 27 -45.17 -21.33 -21.70
C ILE A 27 -44.02 -20.39 -22.04
N VAL A 28 -44.27 -19.33 -22.82
CA VAL A 28 -43.25 -18.32 -23.16
C VAL A 28 -42.70 -17.67 -21.89
N GLN A 29 -43.57 -17.24 -20.97
CA GLN A 29 -43.15 -16.57 -19.74
C GLN A 29 -42.39 -17.47 -18.77
N VAL A 30 -42.79 -18.74 -18.63
CA VAL A 30 -42.18 -19.64 -17.63
C VAL A 30 -40.88 -20.28 -18.15
N TYR A 31 -40.78 -20.56 -19.46
CA TYR A 31 -39.67 -21.32 -20.01
C TYR A 31 -38.69 -20.50 -20.84
N TYR A 32 -39.18 -19.59 -21.70
CA TYR A 32 -38.33 -18.89 -22.65
C TYR A 32 -37.78 -17.58 -22.08
N VAL A 33 -38.62 -16.78 -21.39
CA VAL A 33 -38.21 -15.50 -20.81
C VAL A 33 -37.01 -15.63 -19.86
N PRO A 34 -36.95 -16.59 -18.92
CA PRO A 34 -35.79 -16.74 -18.03
C PRO A 34 -34.47 -17.00 -18.77
N ASN A 35 -34.50 -17.83 -19.82
CA ASN A 35 -33.31 -18.12 -20.61
C ASN A 35 -32.86 -16.89 -21.42
N TRP A 36 -33.79 -16.18 -22.06
CA TRP A 36 -33.48 -14.94 -22.75
C TRP A 36 -32.94 -13.86 -21.81
N MET A 37 -33.46 -13.79 -20.59
CA MET A 37 -32.98 -12.88 -19.56
C MET A 37 -31.57 -13.24 -19.09
N LYS A 38 -31.29 -14.53 -18.86
CA LYS A 38 -29.95 -15.00 -18.51
C LYS A 38 -28.93 -14.65 -19.59
N ASP A 39 -29.24 -14.91 -20.86
CA ASP A 39 -28.35 -14.56 -21.98
C ASP A 39 -28.11 -13.05 -22.04
N LYS A 40 -29.14 -12.25 -21.78
CA LYS A 40 -29.05 -10.79 -21.79
C LYS A 40 -28.21 -10.24 -20.64
N GLU A 41 -28.38 -10.77 -19.44
CA GLU A 41 -27.56 -10.41 -18.27
C GLU A 41 -26.10 -10.84 -18.48
N SER A 42 -25.86 -12.00 -19.08
CA SER A 42 -24.51 -12.44 -19.48
C SER A 42 -23.87 -11.48 -20.49
N ASN A 43 -24.59 -11.12 -21.56
CA ASN A 43 -24.10 -10.16 -22.56
C ASN A 43 -23.84 -8.77 -21.96
N HIS A 44 -24.66 -8.35 -20.98
CA HIS A 44 -24.44 -7.11 -20.23
C HIS A 44 -23.15 -7.18 -19.41
N MET A 45 -22.89 -8.30 -18.75
CA MET A 45 -21.63 -8.52 -18.02
C MET A 45 -20.40 -8.51 -18.94
N ASP A 46 -20.50 -9.09 -20.15
CA ASP A 46 -19.43 -9.02 -21.15
C ASP A 46 -19.16 -7.57 -21.58
N ALA A 47 -20.20 -6.75 -21.72
CA ALA A 47 -20.04 -5.32 -22.02
C ALA A 47 -19.34 -4.58 -20.86
N VAL A 48 -19.71 -4.85 -19.61
CA VAL A 48 -19.06 -4.26 -18.43
C VAL A 48 -17.59 -4.67 -18.34
N ALA A 49 -17.26 -5.94 -18.58
CA ALA A 49 -15.88 -6.42 -18.61
C ALA A 49 -15.01 -5.67 -19.64
N ASN A 50 -15.54 -5.47 -20.85
CA ASN A 50 -14.89 -4.70 -21.90
C ASN A 50 -14.74 -3.22 -21.50
N GLN A 51 -15.74 -2.63 -20.85
CA GLN A 51 -15.68 -1.24 -20.37
C GLN A 51 -14.64 -1.05 -19.26
N PHE A 52 -14.49 -2.01 -18.34
CA PHE A 52 -13.41 -1.99 -17.34
C PHE A 52 -12.03 -2.17 -17.97
N SER A 53 -11.91 -2.98 -19.03
CA SER A 53 -10.66 -3.10 -19.80
C SER A 53 -10.28 -1.77 -20.49
N ASN A 54 -11.27 -1.07 -21.04
CA ASN A 54 -11.07 0.27 -21.64
C ASN A 54 -10.73 1.34 -20.58
N LEU A 55 -11.40 1.29 -19.42
CA LEU A 55 -11.08 2.15 -18.27
C LEU A 55 -9.62 1.96 -17.86
N LYS A 56 -9.20 0.70 -17.65
CA LYS A 56 -7.80 0.34 -17.33
C LYS A 56 -6.83 0.90 -18.37
N PHE A 57 -7.07 0.61 -19.65
CA PHE A 57 -6.20 1.10 -20.72
C PHE A 57 -6.05 2.62 -20.70
N SER A 58 -7.15 3.34 -20.47
CA SER A 58 -7.13 4.80 -20.44
C SER A 58 -6.35 5.33 -19.23
N ILE A 59 -6.50 4.70 -18.07
CA ILE A 59 -5.73 5.03 -16.86
C ILE A 59 -4.23 4.72 -17.07
N ASP A 60 -3.89 3.58 -17.66
CA ASP A 60 -2.49 3.23 -17.95
C ASP A 60 -1.84 4.22 -18.90
N LEU A 61 -2.58 4.62 -19.95
CA LEU A 61 -2.10 5.60 -20.90
C LEU A 61 -1.83 6.92 -20.19
N GLN A 62 -2.71 7.35 -19.28
CA GLN A 62 -2.52 8.56 -18.49
C GLN A 62 -1.32 8.47 -17.57
N ALA A 63 -1.18 7.35 -16.84
CA ALA A 63 -0.07 7.10 -15.92
C ALA A 63 1.27 7.05 -16.66
N THR A 64 1.31 6.44 -17.85
CA THR A 64 2.52 6.29 -18.66
C THR A 64 2.92 7.60 -19.34
N SER A 65 1.95 8.32 -19.91
CA SER A 65 2.21 9.58 -20.63
C SER A 65 2.37 10.79 -19.72
N SER A 66 2.13 10.64 -18.41
CA SER A 66 2.07 11.76 -17.45
C SER A 66 1.13 12.88 -17.93
N MET A 67 0.06 12.50 -18.63
CA MET A 67 -0.82 13.44 -19.32
C MET A 67 -1.89 13.96 -18.35
N TYR A 68 -1.94 15.28 -18.17
CA TYR A 68 -2.87 15.95 -17.25
C TYR A 68 -4.26 16.25 -17.87
N ALA A 69 -4.60 15.61 -18.99
CA ALA A 69 -5.88 15.82 -19.64
C ALA A 69 -6.98 14.95 -19.01
N PRO A 70 -8.23 15.45 -18.90
CA PRO A 70 -9.34 14.64 -18.41
C PRO A 70 -9.64 13.50 -19.38
N ILE A 71 -9.90 12.32 -18.82
CA ILE A 71 -10.29 11.12 -19.55
C ILE A 71 -11.74 10.79 -19.20
N THR A 72 -12.48 10.26 -20.18
CA THR A 72 -13.86 9.80 -19.97
C THR A 72 -13.98 8.34 -20.36
N SER A 73 -14.51 7.54 -19.44
CA SER A 73 -14.84 6.13 -19.63
C SER A 73 -16.29 5.89 -19.19
N SER A 74 -17.09 5.28 -20.04
CA SER A 74 -18.48 4.94 -19.70
C SER A 74 -18.57 3.51 -19.15
N ILE A 75 -19.28 3.35 -18.04
CA ILE A 75 -19.70 2.03 -17.53
C ILE A 75 -21.23 1.94 -17.64
N THR A 76 -21.73 0.87 -18.23
CA THR A 76 -23.17 0.62 -18.35
C THR A 76 -23.67 0.00 -17.05
N LEU A 77 -24.67 0.63 -16.43
CA LEU A 77 -25.23 0.19 -15.14
C LEU A 77 -26.43 -0.74 -15.26
N GLY A 78 -26.90 -1.04 -16.46
CA GLY A 78 -28.04 -1.93 -16.62
C GLY A 78 -28.38 -2.22 -18.07
N SER A 79 -29.27 -3.20 -18.25
CA SER A 79 -29.72 -3.64 -19.57
C SER A 79 -31.07 -3.04 -19.95
N LYS A 80 -31.31 -2.91 -21.26
CA LYS A 80 -32.60 -2.47 -21.83
C LYS A 80 -33.72 -3.46 -21.47
N GLU A 81 -34.98 -3.07 -21.44
CA GLU A 81 -36.11 -4.02 -21.27
C GLU A 81 -36.35 -4.89 -22.53
N LEU A 82 -37.05 -6.02 -22.38
CA LEU A 82 -37.60 -6.75 -23.53
C LEU A 82 -39.00 -6.19 -23.85
N PRO A 83 -39.30 -5.89 -25.13
CA PRO A 83 -40.62 -5.43 -25.51
C PRO A 83 -41.67 -6.55 -25.33
N TYR A 84 -42.89 -6.16 -24.89
CA TYR A 84 -44.08 -7.01 -24.78
C TYR A 84 -44.11 -8.09 -23.67
N PHE A 85 -43.08 -8.19 -22.84
CA PHE A 85 -43.03 -9.13 -21.73
C PHE A 85 -42.74 -8.42 -20.41
N VAL A 86 -43.17 -9.01 -19.30
CA VAL A 86 -42.80 -8.55 -17.95
C VAL A 86 -41.37 -9.00 -17.70
N SER A 87 -40.39 -8.28 -18.24
CA SER A 87 -38.96 -8.54 -18.03
C SER A 87 -38.40 -7.61 -16.95
N SER A 88 -37.65 -8.14 -16.00
CA SER A 88 -36.82 -7.33 -15.10
C SER A 88 -35.66 -6.70 -15.88
N ARG A 89 -35.15 -5.53 -15.45
CA ARG A 89 -33.88 -4.99 -15.96
C ARG A 89 -32.74 -5.61 -15.17
N ALA A 90 -31.59 -5.80 -15.81
CA ALA A 90 -30.36 -6.00 -15.06
C ALA A 90 -29.96 -4.66 -14.44
N PHE A 91 -29.61 -4.66 -13.15
CA PHE A 91 -29.12 -3.48 -12.46
C PHE A 91 -27.67 -3.66 -12.04
N GLY A 92 -27.01 -2.54 -11.79
CA GLY A 92 -25.66 -2.50 -11.28
C GLY A 92 -25.39 -1.14 -10.65
N SER A 93 -24.49 -1.13 -9.69
CA SER A 93 -24.03 0.08 -9.03
C SER A 93 -22.55 0.28 -9.29
N LEU A 94 -22.13 1.55 -9.37
CA LEU A 94 -20.72 1.93 -9.53
C LEU A 94 -20.37 2.87 -8.39
N ASN A 95 -19.38 2.47 -7.60
CA ASN A 95 -18.93 3.20 -6.42
C ASN A 95 -17.43 3.44 -6.49
N ILE A 96 -17.00 4.58 -5.97
CA ILE A 96 -15.59 4.83 -5.64
C ILE A 96 -15.45 4.54 -4.14
N LEU A 97 -14.68 3.51 -3.79
CA LEU A 97 -14.46 3.16 -2.40
C LEU A 97 -13.21 3.88 -1.87
N PRO A 98 -13.23 4.34 -0.60
CA PRO A 98 -12.14 5.11 -0.02
C PRO A 98 -10.88 4.26 0.17
N THR A 99 -9.75 4.93 0.33
CA THR A 99 -8.43 4.31 0.54
C THR A 99 -8.35 3.38 1.76
N THR A 100 -9.24 3.56 2.74
CA THR A 100 -9.36 2.68 3.92
C THR A 100 -9.92 1.29 3.62
N SER A 101 -10.52 1.10 2.44
CA SER A 101 -11.08 -0.18 1.99
C SER A 101 -10.11 -1.05 1.20
N SER A 102 -8.98 -0.48 0.73
CA SER A 102 -7.93 -1.22 0.03
C SER A 102 -6.93 -1.82 0.99
N ASN A 103 -6.38 -2.99 0.62
CA ASN A 103 -5.31 -3.69 1.34
C ASN A 103 -4.03 -3.81 0.49
N PHE A 104 -3.88 -2.97 -0.54
CA PHE A 104 -2.75 -3.03 -1.46
C PHE A 104 -1.41 -2.81 -0.73
N SER A 105 -0.52 -3.80 -0.84
CA SER A 105 0.81 -3.75 -0.24
C SER A 105 1.83 -4.53 -1.08
N VAL A 106 3.04 -3.99 -1.16
CA VAL A 106 4.17 -4.58 -1.87
C VAL A 106 5.20 -5.03 -0.84
N TYR A 107 5.54 -6.32 -0.88
CA TYR A 107 6.55 -6.90 0.00
C TYR A 107 7.77 -7.33 -0.81
N VAL A 108 8.95 -6.90 -0.37
CA VAL A 108 10.23 -7.36 -0.92
C VAL A 108 10.95 -8.13 0.17
N SER A 109 11.02 -9.45 -0.01
CA SER A 109 11.84 -10.33 0.81
C SER A 109 13.01 -10.84 -0.02
N SER A 110 14.14 -11.08 0.64
CA SER A 110 15.27 -11.75 0.01
C SER A 110 15.44 -13.15 0.60
N GLN A 111 15.53 -14.16 -0.26
CA GLN A 111 15.90 -15.52 0.15
C GLN A 111 17.41 -15.61 0.47
N TYR A 112 18.23 -14.85 -0.25
CA TYR A 112 19.69 -14.84 -0.11
C TYR A 112 20.23 -13.41 -0.08
N GLY A 113 21.04 -13.08 0.92
CA GLY A 113 21.59 -11.74 1.10
C GLY A 113 20.76 -10.89 2.05
N ARG A 114 20.85 -9.56 1.91
CA ARG A 114 20.25 -8.59 2.81
C ARG A 114 19.53 -7.49 2.05
N THR A 115 18.41 -7.03 2.57
CA THR A 115 17.65 -5.89 2.05
C THR A 115 18.15 -4.62 2.74
N LYS A 116 18.28 -3.52 1.99
CA LYS A 116 18.56 -2.20 2.57
C LYS A 116 17.26 -1.60 3.08
N ASN A 117 17.14 -1.41 4.38
CA ASN A 117 15.94 -0.84 4.98
C ASN A 117 16.27 0.25 5.99
N LEU A 118 15.29 1.12 6.25
CA LEU A 118 15.33 2.07 7.34
C LEU A 118 15.21 1.31 8.67
N TYR A 119 16.17 1.54 9.55
CA TYR A 119 16.23 1.00 10.90
C TYR A 119 16.21 2.15 11.91
N GLN A 120 15.28 2.08 12.86
CA GLN A 120 15.17 3.04 13.96
C GLN A 120 15.04 2.27 15.28
N SER A 121 15.92 2.56 16.24
CA SER A 121 15.91 1.86 17.53
C SER A 121 16.62 2.65 18.63
N THR A 122 16.35 2.25 19.87
CA THR A 122 17.09 2.66 21.06
C THR A 122 18.00 1.51 21.50
N ILE A 123 19.30 1.76 21.58
CA ILE A 123 20.35 0.81 21.91
C ILE A 123 20.78 1.06 23.35
N THR A 124 20.60 0.05 24.20
CA THR A 124 21.13 0.05 25.57
C THR A 124 22.57 -0.48 25.56
N PRO A 125 23.55 0.26 26.09
CA PRO A 125 24.93 -0.21 26.16
C PRO A 125 25.12 -1.39 27.15
N PRO A 126 25.99 -2.37 26.85
CA PRO A 126 26.68 -2.55 25.58
C PRO A 126 25.73 -3.06 24.48
N GLY A 127 25.85 -2.52 23.27
CA GLY A 127 25.03 -2.93 22.12
C GLY A 127 25.69 -2.63 20.78
N SER A 128 25.12 -3.16 19.70
CA SER A 128 25.63 -2.92 18.34
C SER A 128 24.53 -2.81 17.30
N VAL A 129 24.86 -2.16 16.19
CA VAL A 129 24.08 -2.15 14.96
C VAL A 129 25.01 -2.53 13.82
N ASP A 130 24.74 -3.68 13.23
CA ASP A 130 25.56 -4.25 12.16
C ASP A 130 25.05 -3.85 10.78
N TYR A 131 25.96 -3.89 9.80
CA TYR A 131 25.71 -3.67 8.39
C TYR A 131 25.05 -2.32 8.05
N VAL A 132 25.45 -1.26 8.75
CA VAL A 132 24.96 0.10 8.53
C VAL A 132 25.52 0.65 7.22
N ASP A 133 24.63 1.20 6.38
CA ASP A 133 24.96 1.86 5.13
C ASP A 133 25.15 3.38 5.33
N SER A 134 24.22 4.01 6.04
CA SER A 134 24.23 5.45 6.27
C SER A 134 23.40 5.81 7.50
N ILE A 135 23.83 6.81 8.27
CA ILE A 135 23.14 7.25 9.49
C ILE A 135 22.45 8.58 9.21
N SER A 136 21.14 8.64 9.47
CA SER A 136 20.32 9.85 9.29
C SER A 136 20.12 10.65 10.58
N ALA A 137 20.09 9.97 11.73
CA ALA A 137 20.03 10.61 13.03
C ALA A 137 20.70 9.71 14.09
N PHE A 138 21.44 10.31 15.02
CA PHE A 138 22.07 9.57 16.10
C PHE A 138 22.25 10.44 17.34
N TYR A 139 21.66 10.00 18.44
CA TYR A 139 21.63 10.73 19.69
C TYR A 139 22.10 9.85 20.84
N LEU A 140 22.82 10.45 21.78
CA LEU A 140 23.02 9.91 23.12
C LEU A 140 22.01 10.59 24.06
N ILE A 141 21.27 9.80 24.82
CA ILE A 141 20.30 10.24 25.81
C ILE A 141 20.84 9.82 27.18
N ILE A 142 21.27 10.79 27.98
CA ILE A 142 21.79 10.57 29.33
C ILE A 142 20.64 10.85 30.29
N ASN A 143 20.10 9.80 30.91
CA ASN A 143 18.97 9.89 31.82
C ASN A 143 19.39 10.38 33.22
N THR A 144 20.60 10.03 33.66
CA THR A 144 21.17 10.45 34.94
C THR A 144 22.58 10.95 34.73
N LEU A 145 22.88 12.19 35.12
CA LEU A 145 24.24 12.71 35.09
C LEU A 145 24.98 12.25 36.35
N SER A 146 26.10 11.55 36.18
CA SER A 146 27.01 11.19 37.27
C SER A 146 28.46 11.47 36.86
N ASP A 147 29.26 11.86 37.85
CA ASP A 147 30.68 12.19 37.63
C ASP A 147 31.47 10.92 37.25
N GLY A 148 32.22 11.00 36.16
CA GLY A 148 33.01 9.88 35.64
C GLY A 148 32.26 8.97 34.65
N ASP A 149 31.00 9.25 34.34
CA ASP A 149 30.26 8.46 33.33
C ASP A 149 30.89 8.64 31.95
N THR A 150 31.08 7.54 31.24
CA THR A 150 31.58 7.52 29.87
C THR A 150 30.64 6.76 28.94
N PHE A 151 30.44 7.30 27.75
CA PHE A 151 29.65 6.72 26.67
C PHE A 151 30.49 6.73 25.40
N ASN A 152 30.74 5.55 24.85
CA ASN A 152 31.62 5.37 23.70
C ASN A 152 30.82 4.81 22.53
N VAL A 153 31.04 5.39 21.37
CA VAL A 153 30.62 4.84 20.08
C VAL A 153 31.88 4.47 19.32
N THR A 154 31.93 3.27 18.76
CA THR A 154 33.04 2.83 17.92
C THR A 154 32.52 2.35 16.57
N LEU A 155 33.15 2.81 15.50
CA LEU A 155 32.99 2.33 14.13
C LEU A 155 34.20 1.46 13.77
N ASN A 156 33.96 0.21 13.38
CA ASN A 156 35.00 -0.69 12.85
C ASN A 156 36.32 -0.71 13.67
N GLY A 157 36.23 -0.52 14.99
CA GLY A 157 37.33 -0.58 15.97
C GLY A 157 38.17 0.68 16.16
N ASN A 158 38.45 1.45 15.11
CA ASN A 158 39.47 2.51 15.15
C ASN A 158 38.91 3.94 15.12
N GLU A 159 37.62 4.13 14.86
CA GLU A 159 36.97 5.43 14.78
C GLU A 159 35.98 5.56 15.93
N ASN A 160 36.14 6.57 16.78
CA ASN A 160 35.46 6.62 18.07
C ASN A 160 34.81 7.99 18.32
N ILE A 161 33.66 8.00 18.98
CA ILE A 161 33.17 9.15 19.73
C ILE A 161 33.17 8.76 21.21
N GLU A 162 33.82 9.55 22.03
CA GLU A 162 33.86 9.41 23.48
C GLU A 162 33.12 10.60 24.10
N VAL A 163 32.11 10.33 24.90
CA VAL A 163 31.40 11.34 25.68
C VAL A 163 31.61 11.06 27.16
N SER A 164 32.05 12.05 27.92
CA SER A 164 32.26 11.92 29.36
C SER A 164 31.49 12.98 30.13
N VAL A 165 30.84 12.57 31.22
CA VAL A 165 30.18 13.45 32.17
C VAL A 165 31.13 13.71 33.33
N LEU A 166 31.38 14.98 33.63
CA LEU A 166 32.20 15.41 34.75
C LEU A 166 31.42 16.39 35.62
N ARG A 167 31.67 16.37 36.92
CA ARG A 167 31.15 17.36 37.85
C ARG A 167 31.74 18.73 37.51
N HIS A 168 30.89 19.75 37.40
CA HIS A 168 31.29 21.13 37.22
C HIS A 168 31.33 21.86 38.56
N ASN A 169 30.25 21.76 39.34
CA ASN A 169 30.12 22.29 40.71
C ASN A 169 29.35 21.28 41.59
N GLU A 170 28.99 21.65 42.82
CA GLU A 170 28.23 20.78 43.74
C GLU A 170 26.91 20.25 43.16
N THR A 171 26.24 21.06 42.33
CA THR A 171 24.90 20.78 41.79
C THR A 171 24.83 20.63 40.28
N THR A 172 25.94 20.83 39.56
CA THR A 172 25.93 20.87 38.09
C THR A 172 27.06 20.05 37.47
N PHE A 173 26.83 19.64 36.23
CA PHE A 173 27.72 18.81 35.43
C PHE A 173 28.15 19.52 34.14
N ARG A 174 29.20 19.00 33.53
CA ARG A 174 29.63 19.34 32.18
C ARG A 174 29.80 18.07 31.36
N ILE A 175 29.60 18.19 30.06
CA ILE A 175 29.74 17.10 29.10
C ILE A 175 30.87 17.46 28.16
N ASN A 176 31.88 16.59 28.13
CA ASN A 176 32.95 16.65 27.16
C ASN A 176 32.69 15.63 26.07
N LEU A 177 32.99 16.00 24.83
CA LEU A 177 32.92 15.11 23.68
C LEU A 177 34.26 15.13 22.95
N LYS A 178 34.70 13.94 22.57
CA LYS A 178 35.93 13.73 21.82
C LYS A 178 35.65 12.80 20.64
N THR A 179 36.10 13.20 19.45
CA THR A 179 35.99 12.42 18.21
C THR A 179 37.38 12.02 17.75
N ILE A 180 37.56 10.74 17.43
CA ILE A 180 38.83 10.12 17.06
C ILE A 180 38.65 9.40 15.73
N ASN A 181 39.61 9.58 14.82
CA ASN A 181 39.73 8.78 13.60
C ASN A 181 41.12 8.13 13.57
N GLY A 182 41.17 6.82 13.84
CA GLY A 182 42.41 6.09 14.02
C GLY A 182 43.19 6.59 15.24
N THR A 183 44.31 7.25 14.99
CA THR A 183 45.17 7.85 16.03
C THR A 183 44.96 9.35 16.19
N GLN A 184 44.22 9.98 15.27
CA GLN A 184 44.03 11.43 15.25
C GLN A 184 42.81 11.83 16.09
N ILE A 185 42.99 12.79 16.99
CA ILE A 185 41.89 13.46 17.67
C ILE A 185 41.39 14.59 16.76
N LEU A 186 40.17 14.47 16.28
CA LEU A 186 39.54 15.44 15.37
C LEU A 186 38.82 16.54 16.14
N PHE A 187 38.22 16.19 17.28
CA PHE A 187 37.49 17.09 18.16
C PHE A 187 37.70 16.67 19.61
N ASN A 188 37.86 17.61 20.54
CA ASN A 188 37.95 17.34 21.97
C ASN A 188 37.65 18.62 22.77
N GLN A 189 36.37 18.84 23.10
CA GLN A 189 35.95 20.05 23.82
C GLN A 189 34.74 19.77 24.74
N THR A 190 34.50 20.68 25.69
CA THR A 190 33.25 20.72 26.46
C THR A 190 32.13 21.23 25.55
N ILE A 191 31.10 20.41 25.36
CA ILE A 191 29.96 20.74 24.49
C ILE A 191 28.79 21.36 25.27
N ALA A 192 28.74 21.14 26.59
CA ALA A 192 27.76 21.73 27.49
C ALA A 192 28.34 21.80 28.91
N SER A 193 28.01 22.88 29.64
CA SER A 193 28.48 23.14 31.00
C SER A 193 27.36 23.67 31.88
N SER A 194 27.53 23.57 33.20
CA SER A 194 26.55 24.04 34.20
C SER A 194 25.17 23.39 34.05
N ILE A 195 25.15 22.12 33.64
CA ILE A 195 23.93 21.34 33.42
C ILE A 195 23.41 20.87 34.78
N PRO A 196 22.16 21.17 35.16
CA PRO A 196 21.55 20.64 36.38
C PRO A 196 21.31 19.12 36.26
N GLN A 197 20.87 18.47 37.33
CA GLN A 197 20.51 17.04 37.32
C GLN A 197 19.22 16.80 36.53
N GLU A 198 19.33 16.80 35.20
CA GLU A 198 18.23 16.60 34.26
C GLU A 198 18.68 15.68 33.10
N GLU A 199 17.71 15.12 32.36
CA GLU A 199 18.02 14.35 31.15
C GLU A 199 18.73 15.25 30.14
N PHE A 200 19.87 14.79 29.61
CA PHE A 200 20.61 15.52 28.59
C PHE A 200 20.72 14.72 27.31
N ARG A 201 20.47 15.39 26.17
CA ARG A 201 20.54 14.77 24.84
C ARG A 201 21.69 15.38 24.04
N VAL A 202 22.57 14.52 23.53
CA VAL A 202 23.67 14.90 22.66
C VAL A 202 23.36 14.43 21.24
N ASN A 203 23.30 15.36 20.28
CA ASN A 203 23.26 15.02 18.87
C ASN A 203 24.66 14.66 18.37
N LEU A 204 24.94 13.37 18.19
CA LEU A 204 26.26 12.88 17.81
C LEU A 204 26.61 13.16 16.35
N LEU A 205 25.64 13.56 15.52
CA LEU A 205 25.86 13.94 14.13
C LEU A 205 26.01 15.45 13.92
N ASN A 206 26.07 16.25 14.99
CA ASN A 206 26.33 17.69 14.85
C ASN A 206 27.66 17.90 14.10
N SER A 207 27.63 18.73 13.05
CA SER A 207 28.78 19.04 12.20
C SER A 207 29.97 19.59 13.00
N ASP A 208 29.70 20.30 14.10
CA ASP A 208 30.75 20.88 14.95
C ASP A 208 31.63 19.82 15.62
N TYR A 209 31.09 18.61 15.82
CA TYR A 209 31.78 17.48 16.46
C TYR A 209 32.61 16.66 15.48
N ARG A 210 32.58 17.01 14.19
CA ARG A 210 33.37 16.44 13.09
C ARG A 210 33.16 14.94 12.83
N PHE A 211 32.29 14.26 13.57
CA PHE A 211 32.00 12.85 13.32
C PHE A 211 31.23 12.65 12.00
N SER A 212 30.22 13.48 11.74
CA SER A 212 29.43 13.40 10.51
C SER A 212 30.15 13.92 9.26
N THR A 213 31.20 14.74 9.42
CA THR A 213 31.93 15.36 8.29
C THR A 213 33.26 14.68 7.99
N ASP A 214 33.98 14.21 9.02
CA ASP A 214 35.38 13.79 8.90
C ASP A 214 35.58 12.30 9.24
N VAL A 215 34.53 11.61 9.73
CA VAL A 215 34.56 10.17 10.03
C VAL A 215 33.60 9.41 9.11
N LEU A 216 32.29 9.62 9.27
CA LEU A 216 31.27 8.85 8.54
C LEU A 216 31.42 8.86 7.00
N PRO A 217 31.75 9.98 6.33
CA PRO A 217 31.88 10.00 4.86
C PRO A 217 33.04 9.15 4.32
N TYR A 218 34.02 8.82 5.17
CA TYR A 218 35.20 8.03 4.81
C TYR A 218 35.13 6.58 5.31
N ALA A 219 34.08 6.23 6.06
CA ALA A 219 33.86 4.88 6.53
C ALA A 219 33.55 3.93 5.36
N THR A 220 34.12 2.73 5.39
CA THR A 220 33.78 1.68 4.40
C THR A 220 32.38 1.14 4.67
N THR A 221 31.46 1.28 3.73
CA THR A 221 30.08 0.80 3.83
C THR A 221 29.91 -0.60 3.24
N PRO A 222 29.16 -1.51 3.87
CA PRO A 222 28.51 -1.32 5.17
C PRO A 222 29.48 -1.48 6.34
N PHE A 223 29.26 -0.74 7.43
CA PHE A 223 30.08 -0.78 8.65
C PHE A 223 29.28 -1.28 9.86
N ASN A 224 29.98 -1.69 10.91
CA ASN A 224 29.37 -2.06 12.18
C ASN A 224 29.62 -0.96 13.21
N LEU A 225 28.57 -0.60 13.94
CA LEU A 225 28.61 0.37 15.01
C LEU A 225 28.42 -0.34 16.34
N SER A 226 29.31 -0.13 17.29
CA SER A 226 29.17 -0.61 18.67
C SER A 226 29.07 0.57 19.62
N VAL A 227 28.18 0.46 20.59
CA VAL A 227 28.04 1.43 21.68
C VAL A 227 28.36 0.76 23.01
N ASN A 228 29.07 1.49 23.86
CA ASN A 228 29.47 1.02 25.18
C ASN A 228 29.33 2.16 26.20
N ALA A 229 29.15 1.81 27.47
CA ALA A 229 29.08 2.79 28.54
C ALA A 229 29.68 2.23 29.82
N SER A 230 30.13 3.11 30.71
CA SER A 230 30.63 2.73 32.04
C SER A 230 29.51 2.23 32.98
N ASN A 231 28.26 2.54 32.67
CA ASN A 231 27.08 2.23 33.48
C ASN A 231 25.80 2.29 32.61
N THR A 232 24.65 2.20 33.26
CA THR A 232 23.32 2.17 32.63
C THR A 232 22.59 3.52 32.67
N HIS A 233 23.29 4.64 32.88
CA HIS A 233 22.66 5.96 33.01
C HIS A 233 22.25 6.61 31.69
N GLY A 234 22.45 5.94 30.56
CA GLY A 234 22.07 6.49 29.26
C GLY A 234 21.92 5.42 28.20
N ASN A 235 21.24 5.81 27.12
CA ASN A 235 20.97 4.97 25.96
C ASN A 235 21.26 5.75 24.67
N PHE A 236 21.46 5.05 23.57
CA PHE A 236 21.65 5.65 22.26
C PHE A 236 20.39 5.50 21.42
N SER A 237 19.98 6.53 20.69
CA SER A 237 18.89 6.43 19.71
C SER A 237 19.44 6.65 18.31
N ILE A 238 19.22 5.70 17.41
CA ILE A 238 19.72 5.74 16.04
C ILE A 238 18.59 5.62 15.02
N LYS A 239 18.72 6.35 13.92
CA LYS A 239 17.94 6.19 12.69
C LYS A 239 18.91 6.09 11.52
N CYS A 240 18.98 4.94 10.87
CA CYS A 240 19.96 4.65 9.81
C CYS A 240 19.35 3.78 8.71
N TYR A 241 19.99 3.74 7.55
CA TYR A 241 19.78 2.65 6.60
C TYR A 241 20.81 1.57 6.90
N LYS A 242 20.37 0.32 6.94
CA LYS A 242 21.24 -0.84 7.10
C LYS A 242 20.80 -1.98 6.20
N TYR A 243 21.71 -2.90 5.95
CA TYR A 243 21.40 -4.15 5.28
C TYR A 243 21.02 -5.20 6.33
N ASP A 244 19.82 -5.77 6.26
CA ASP A 244 19.44 -6.88 7.14
C ASP A 244 18.59 -7.93 6.42
N GLY A 245 18.16 -8.98 7.13
CA GLY A 245 17.31 -10.04 6.58
C GLY A 245 15.82 -9.69 6.58
N SER A 246 15.45 -8.42 6.80
CA SER A 246 14.05 -8.04 6.98
C SER A 246 13.31 -8.02 5.64
N THR A 247 12.02 -8.35 5.70
CA THR A 247 11.10 -8.07 4.60
C THR A 247 10.78 -6.58 4.58
N ILE A 248 11.01 -5.92 3.45
CA ILE A 248 10.54 -4.56 3.23
C ILE A 248 9.05 -4.66 2.89
N SER A 249 8.20 -3.97 3.64
CA SER A 249 6.78 -3.81 3.31
C SER A 249 6.51 -2.36 2.96
N LEU A 250 5.95 -2.14 1.78
CA LEU A 250 5.43 -0.86 1.32
C LEU A 250 3.91 -0.99 1.23
N SER A 251 3.21 -0.38 2.17
CA SER A 251 1.74 -0.33 2.16
C SER A 251 1.30 1.03 1.62
N TYR A 252 0.41 1.00 0.62
CA TYR A 252 -0.16 2.20 0.01
C TYR A 252 -1.68 2.11 0.11
N PRO A 253 -2.32 2.92 0.96
CA PRO A 253 -3.78 2.98 1.00
C PRO A 253 -4.25 3.68 -0.27
N ILE A 254 -4.84 2.91 -1.19
CA ILE A 254 -5.30 3.41 -2.50
C ILE A 254 -6.81 3.26 -2.64
N GLY A 255 -7.48 4.17 -3.32
CA GLY A 255 -8.91 4.01 -3.60
C GLY A 255 -9.17 3.01 -4.71
N THR A 256 -10.42 2.56 -4.80
CA THR A 256 -10.86 1.57 -5.78
C THR A 256 -12.11 2.02 -6.51
N ILE A 257 -12.27 1.58 -7.77
CA ILE A 257 -13.52 1.72 -8.51
C ILE A 257 -14.17 0.35 -8.53
N GLN A 258 -15.37 0.23 -7.96
CA GLN A 258 -16.08 -1.03 -7.87
C GLN A 258 -17.43 -0.93 -8.59
N TYR A 259 -17.65 -1.85 -9.52
CA TYR A 259 -18.96 -2.16 -10.07
C TYR A 259 -19.50 -3.43 -9.43
N GLN A 260 -20.76 -3.41 -9.01
CA GLN A 260 -21.46 -4.57 -8.49
C GLN A 260 -22.75 -4.77 -9.29
N SER A 261 -22.93 -5.96 -9.89
CA SER A 261 -24.19 -6.33 -10.53
C SER A 261 -25.25 -6.71 -9.51
N ASP A 262 -26.50 -6.63 -9.95
CA ASP A 262 -27.69 -7.16 -9.29
C ASP A 262 -28.52 -7.90 -10.36
N ASN A 263 -28.02 -9.08 -10.73
CA ASN A 263 -28.56 -9.94 -11.79
C ASN A 263 -29.62 -10.88 -11.21
N SER A 264 -30.72 -11.11 -11.94
CA SER A 264 -31.81 -11.98 -11.47
C SER A 264 -31.71 -13.42 -11.99
N TYR A 265 -31.07 -13.64 -13.13
CA TYR A 265 -31.01 -14.93 -13.84
C TYR A 265 -29.59 -15.40 -14.15
N PHE A 266 -28.63 -14.48 -14.18
CA PHE A 266 -27.21 -14.72 -14.37
C PHE A 266 -26.44 -14.53 -13.06
N VAL A 267 -25.21 -15.03 -12.99
CA VAL A 267 -24.37 -14.92 -11.80
C VAL A 267 -24.03 -13.45 -11.52
N ASP A 268 -24.05 -13.07 -10.24
CA ASP A 268 -23.56 -11.76 -9.84
C ASP A 268 -22.04 -11.67 -9.95
N GLN A 269 -21.60 -10.54 -10.48
CA GLN A 269 -20.20 -10.23 -10.73
C GLN A 269 -19.85 -8.89 -10.11
N THR A 270 -18.69 -8.83 -9.48
CA THR A 270 -18.12 -7.58 -8.99
C THR A 270 -16.81 -7.33 -9.74
N TYR A 271 -16.72 -6.18 -10.41
CA TYR A 271 -15.51 -5.73 -11.08
C TYR A 271 -14.87 -4.64 -10.22
N THR A 272 -13.66 -4.91 -9.74
CA THR A 272 -12.90 -3.97 -8.91
C THR A 272 -11.64 -3.56 -9.65
N TYR A 273 -11.49 -2.26 -9.92
CA TYR A 273 -10.22 -1.67 -10.31
C TYR A 273 -9.47 -1.25 -9.04
N GLU A 274 -8.28 -1.80 -8.82
CA GLU A 274 -7.43 -1.53 -7.65
C GLU A 274 -5.95 -1.59 -8.04
N GLY A 275 -5.19 -0.51 -7.78
CA GLY A 275 -3.73 -0.52 -7.93
C GLY A 275 -3.23 -0.79 -9.35
N GLY A 276 -4.07 -0.52 -10.36
CA GLY A 276 -3.79 -0.90 -11.73
C GLY A 276 -4.15 -2.35 -12.06
N ALA A 277 -4.77 -3.12 -11.19
CA ALA A 277 -5.38 -4.39 -11.58
C ALA A 277 -6.88 -4.20 -11.82
N VAL A 278 -7.48 -5.04 -12.66
CA VAL A 278 -8.92 -5.28 -12.67
C VAL A 278 -9.16 -6.69 -12.18
N VAL A 279 -9.90 -6.81 -11.09
CA VAL A 279 -10.26 -8.06 -10.44
C VAL A 279 -11.74 -8.32 -10.64
N LEU A 280 -12.07 -9.52 -11.10
CA LEU A 280 -13.42 -10.04 -11.21
C LEU A 280 -13.67 -10.98 -10.04
N LYS A 281 -14.72 -10.71 -9.27
CA LYS A 281 -15.26 -11.60 -8.25
C LYS A 281 -16.59 -12.18 -8.70
N GLN A 282 -16.74 -13.49 -8.55
CA GLN A 282 -17.97 -14.24 -8.80
C GLN A 282 -18.21 -15.21 -7.64
N HIS A 283 -19.29 -16.00 -7.71
CA HIS A 283 -19.64 -16.96 -6.67
C HIS A 283 -18.50 -17.93 -6.30
N ASP A 284 -17.76 -18.41 -7.30
CA ASP A 284 -16.77 -19.47 -7.13
C ASP A 284 -15.34 -18.95 -6.81
N GLY A 285 -15.14 -17.64 -6.80
CA GLY A 285 -13.83 -17.06 -6.49
C GLY A 285 -13.55 -15.70 -7.15
N GLU A 286 -12.27 -15.34 -7.14
CA GLU A 286 -11.76 -14.07 -7.63
C GLU A 286 -10.65 -14.33 -8.66
N ALA A 287 -10.65 -13.55 -9.75
CA ALA A 287 -9.69 -13.66 -10.84
C ALA A 287 -9.20 -12.27 -11.27
N ILE A 288 -7.90 -12.16 -11.53
CA ILE A 288 -7.33 -10.96 -12.16
C ILE A 288 -7.61 -11.05 -13.66
N ILE A 289 -8.50 -10.20 -14.15
CA ILE A 289 -8.83 -10.14 -15.59
C ILE A 289 -7.91 -9.17 -16.35
N SER A 290 -7.34 -8.20 -15.65
CA SER A 290 -6.25 -7.37 -16.17
C SER A 290 -5.19 -7.17 -15.09
N PRO A 291 -3.93 -7.58 -15.30
CA PRO A 291 -2.88 -7.40 -14.30
C PRO A 291 -2.44 -5.94 -14.18
N PRO A 292 -1.83 -5.57 -13.04
CA PRO A 292 -1.12 -4.31 -12.92
C PRO A 292 0.07 -4.24 -13.85
N SER A 293 0.42 -3.01 -14.23
CA SER A 293 1.58 -2.74 -15.07
C SER A 293 2.84 -3.06 -14.29
N PHE A 294 3.39 -4.24 -14.53
CA PHE A 294 4.58 -4.78 -13.88
C PHE A 294 5.62 -5.21 -14.92
N SER A 295 6.87 -4.86 -14.69
CA SER A 295 8.00 -5.35 -15.49
C SER A 295 9.16 -5.75 -14.59
N ALA A 296 9.83 -6.83 -14.96
CA ALA A 296 11.06 -7.28 -14.34
C ALA A 296 12.13 -7.39 -15.42
N VAL A 297 13.23 -6.66 -15.26
CA VAL A 297 14.34 -6.64 -16.20
C VAL A 297 15.60 -7.12 -15.51
N ASN A 298 16.23 -8.14 -16.09
CA ASN A 298 17.48 -8.69 -15.60
C ASN A 298 18.67 -8.06 -16.33
N TYR A 299 19.51 -7.32 -15.61
CA TYR A 299 20.81 -6.85 -16.08
C TYR A 299 21.92 -7.67 -15.42
N THR A 300 23.11 -7.68 -16.03
CA THR A 300 24.28 -8.45 -15.55
C THR A 300 24.63 -8.21 -14.08
N THR A 301 24.38 -7.00 -13.56
CA THR A 301 24.73 -6.62 -12.18
C THR A 301 23.54 -6.21 -11.31
N LYS A 302 22.31 -6.12 -11.87
CA LYS A 302 21.12 -5.69 -11.13
C LYS A 302 19.84 -6.25 -11.75
N HIS A 303 18.85 -6.52 -10.91
CA HIS A 303 17.48 -6.76 -11.33
C HIS A 303 16.67 -5.49 -11.08
N ILE A 304 15.93 -5.02 -12.07
CA ILE A 304 15.03 -3.86 -11.94
C ILE A 304 13.59 -4.37 -12.02
N PHE A 305 12.81 -4.04 -11.00
CA PHE A 305 11.37 -4.28 -10.97
C PHE A 305 10.66 -2.93 -11.05
N ASN A 306 9.83 -2.72 -12.07
CA ASN A 306 8.99 -1.52 -12.17
C ASN A 306 7.53 -1.94 -12.00
N LEU A 307 6.83 -1.23 -11.13
CA LEU A 307 5.40 -1.39 -10.87
C LEU A 307 4.76 -0.01 -10.92
N SER A 308 3.73 0.16 -11.74
CA SER A 308 2.93 1.38 -11.76
C SER A 308 1.63 1.13 -11.00
N VAL A 309 1.42 1.92 -9.95
CA VAL A 309 0.22 1.87 -9.09
C VAL A 309 -0.52 3.19 -9.24
N VAL A 310 -1.84 3.12 -9.32
CA VAL A 310 -2.70 4.31 -9.44
C VAL A 310 -3.64 4.37 -8.24
N ASP A 311 -3.61 5.50 -7.55
CA ASP A 311 -4.55 5.83 -6.49
C ASP A 311 -5.79 6.51 -7.09
N ILE A 312 -6.98 6.10 -6.62
CA ILE A 312 -8.26 6.66 -7.03
C ILE A 312 -8.81 7.50 -5.88
N VAL A 313 -9.08 8.77 -6.14
CA VAL A 313 -9.65 9.68 -5.15
C VAL A 313 -10.98 10.21 -5.68
N GLY A 314 -12.05 9.96 -4.94
CA GLY A 314 -13.33 10.60 -5.17
C GLY A 314 -13.24 12.09 -4.82
N ILE A 315 -13.75 12.96 -5.69
CA ILE A 315 -13.83 14.39 -5.42
C ILE A 315 -15.12 14.63 -4.63
N GLU A 316 -15.02 15.09 -3.39
CA GLU A 316 -16.19 15.47 -2.61
C GLU A 316 -16.89 16.69 -3.26
N GLY A 317 -18.22 16.61 -3.43
CA GLY A 317 -19.04 17.76 -3.82
C GLY A 317 -19.71 17.71 -5.20
N LYS A 318 -19.85 16.54 -5.83
CA LYS A 318 -20.80 16.31 -6.93
C LYS A 318 -21.48 14.95 -6.82
#